data_AF-A0AA95MAH2-F1
#
_entry.id   AF-A0AA95MAH2-F1
#
_cell.length_a   1.000
_cell.length_b   1.000
_cell.length_c   1.000
_cell.angle_alpha   90.00
_cell.angle_beta   90.00
_cell.angle_gamma   90.00
#
_symmetry.space_group_name_H-M   'P 1'
#
loop_
_entity.id
_entity.type
_entity.pdbx_description
1 polymer ?
#
loop_
_entity_poly.entity_id
_entity_poly.type
_entity_poly.pdbx_seq_one_letter_code
_entity_poly.pdbx_strand_id
1 'polypeptide(L)'
;MRKSVKTDQQIRFILSLIKENTDHYETQADKVNKWIKMSILSLKQTDISLLEELRDEYYQKASAQKQTAKELQKTLEMYYDNQNYYHFLNEHSYIKT
;
A
#
# COMPACT_ATOMS: atom_id res chain seq x y z
N MET A 1 -22.23 -11.69 22.19
CA MET A 1 -21.63 -11.23 20.90
C MET A 1 -20.11 -11.22 21.02
N ARG A 2 -19.39 -12.12 20.32
CA ARG A 2 -17.93 -11.99 20.21
C ARG A 2 -17.64 -10.85 19.25
N LYS A 3 -17.15 -9.73 19.78
CA LYS A 3 -16.88 -8.52 18.98
C LYS A 3 -15.86 -8.83 17.87
N SER A 4 -16.16 -8.38 16.65
CA SER A 4 -15.32 -8.43 15.44
C SER A 4 -14.01 -7.61 15.53
N VAL A 5 -13.51 -7.32 16.74
CA VAL A 5 -12.30 -6.51 16.98
C VAL A 5 -11.06 -7.10 16.29
N LYS A 6 -11.07 -8.40 15.97
CA LYS A 6 -9.98 -9.07 15.25
C LYS A 6 -9.82 -8.60 13.80
N THR A 7 -10.90 -8.27 13.08
CA THR A 7 -10.83 -7.89 11.66
C THR A 7 -10.20 -6.52 11.46
N ASP A 8 -10.56 -5.51 12.25
CA ASP A 8 -10.00 -4.15 12.10
C ASP A 8 -8.50 -4.10 12.43
N GLN A 9 -8.07 -4.83 13.45
CA GLN A 9 -6.65 -4.96 13.80
C GLN A 9 -5.87 -5.66 12.68
N GLN A 10 -6.43 -6.73 12.10
CA GLN A 10 -5.83 -7.44 10.97
C GLN A 10 -5.72 -6.55 9.72
N ILE A 11 -6.77 -5.77 9.43
CA ILE A 11 -6.79 -4.80 8.33
C ILE A 11 -5.69 -3.74 8.50
N ARG A 12 -5.59 -3.15 9.70
CA ARG A 12 -4.55 -2.15 10.01
C ARG A 12 -3.15 -2.74 9.89
N PHE A 13 -2.97 -3.99 10.33
CA PHE A 13 -1.70 -4.70 10.21
C PHE A 13 -1.31 -4.91 8.73
N ILE A 14 -2.25 -5.36 7.88
CA ILE A 14 -1.99 -5.52 6.43
C ILE A 14 -1.61 -4.18 5.79
N LEU A 15 -2.34 -3.11 6.11
CA LEU A 15 -2.02 -1.76 5.62
C LEU A 15 -0.63 -1.29 6.06
N SER A 16 -0.21 -1.62 7.29
CA SER A 16 1.15 -1.30 7.76
C SER A 16 2.22 -2.08 7.00
N LEU A 17 1.99 -3.35 6.68
CA LEU A 17 2.94 -4.16 5.89
C LEU A 17 3.07 -3.63 4.46
N ILE A 18 1.97 -3.25 3.83
CA ILE A 18 1.99 -2.66 2.48
C ILE A 18 2.79 -1.35 2.51
N LYS A 19 2.55 -0.49 3.51
CA LYS A 19 3.28 0.76 3.67
C LYS A 19 4.78 0.53 3.87
N GLU A 20 5.16 -0.36 4.78
CA GLU A 20 6.57 -0.68 5.04
C GLU A 20 7.27 -1.17 3.77
N ASN A 21 6.62 -2.02 2.98
CA ASN A 21 7.15 -2.49 1.70
C ASN A 21 7.29 -1.35 0.68
N THR A 22 6.30 -0.45 0.58
CA THR A 22 6.39 0.73 -0.29
C THR A 22 7.59 1.59 0.11
N ASP A 23 7.70 1.97 1.38
CA ASP A 23 8.77 2.82 1.91
C ASP A 23 10.15 2.16 1.68
N HIS A 24 10.23 0.83 1.84
CA HIS A 24 11.43 0.06 1.55
C HIS A 24 11.84 0.20 0.07
N TYR A 25 10.92 -0.07 -0.86
CA TYR A 25 11.24 -0.01 -2.29
C TYR A 25 11.64 1.39 -2.75
N GLU A 26 10.97 2.44 -2.26
CA GLU A 26 11.36 3.83 -2.53
C GLU A 26 12.77 4.13 -2.01
N THR A 27 13.06 3.71 -0.78
CA THR A 27 14.40 3.87 -0.19
C THR A 27 15.48 3.16 -1.01
N GLN A 28 15.19 1.97 -1.55
CA GLN A 28 16.15 1.27 -2.41
C GLN A 28 16.36 2.00 -3.75
N ALA A 29 15.27 2.47 -4.38
CA ALA A 29 15.36 3.25 -5.61
C ALA A 29 16.21 4.52 -5.42
N ASP A 30 16.01 5.23 -4.31
CA ASP A 30 16.79 6.42 -3.97
C ASP A 30 18.27 6.13 -3.72
N LYS A 31 18.57 5.01 -3.04
CA LYS A 31 19.96 4.56 -2.83
C LYS A 31 20.65 4.24 -4.16
N VAL A 32 19.98 3.52 -5.05
CA VAL A 32 20.51 3.19 -6.38
C VAL A 32 20.73 4.48 -7.19
N ASN A 33 19.77 5.39 -7.19
CA ASN A 33 19.88 6.68 -7.85
C ASN A 33 21.07 7.51 -7.31
N LYS A 34 21.27 7.51 -5.99
CA LYS A 34 22.43 8.16 -5.35
C LYS A 34 23.73 7.49 -5.79
N TRP A 35 23.77 6.16 -5.86
CA TRP A 35 24.95 5.40 -6.27
C TRP A 35 25.34 5.71 -7.72
N ILE A 36 24.36 5.74 -8.64
CA ILE A 36 24.57 6.16 -10.04
C ILE A 36 25.19 7.55 -10.08
N LYS A 37 24.61 8.53 -9.38
CA LYS A 37 25.11 9.91 -9.36
C LYS A 37 26.54 10.03 -8.81
N MET A 38 26.86 9.26 -7.77
CA MET A 38 28.20 9.28 -7.16
C MET A 38 29.26 8.58 -8.01
N SER A 39 28.87 7.64 -8.86
CA SER A 39 29.79 6.74 -9.58
C SER A 39 29.79 6.98 -11.09
N ILE A 40 29.11 8.01 -11.58
CA ILE A 40 28.87 8.24 -13.01
C ILE A 40 30.17 8.38 -13.83
N LEU A 41 31.24 8.89 -13.21
CA LEU A 41 32.56 9.03 -13.85
C LEU A 41 33.41 7.75 -13.80
N SER A 42 33.02 6.77 -12.98
CA SER A 42 33.77 5.53 -12.74
C SER A 42 33.08 4.28 -13.29
N LEU A 43 31.78 4.36 -13.58
CA LEU A 43 30.99 3.24 -14.09
C LEU A 43 31.07 3.18 -15.61
N LYS A 44 31.10 1.96 -16.16
CA LYS A 44 30.88 1.78 -17.60
C LYS A 44 29.41 2.03 -17.92
N GLN A 45 29.12 2.39 -19.17
CA GLN A 45 27.75 2.61 -19.62
C GLN A 45 26.83 1.41 -19.36
N THR A 46 27.34 0.19 -19.51
CA THR A 46 26.61 -1.05 -19.21
C THR A 46 26.19 -1.14 -17.74
N ASP A 47 27.08 -0.72 -16.83
CA ASP A 47 26.82 -0.79 -15.39
C ASP A 47 25.80 0.27 -14.99
N ILE A 48 25.86 1.46 -15.61
CA ILE A 48 24.86 2.52 -15.43
C ILE A 48 23.48 2.01 -15.87
N SER A 49 23.36 1.40 -17.05
CA SER A 49 22.08 0.90 -17.54
C SER A 49 21.48 -0.20 -16.66
N LEU A 50 22.29 -1.12 -16.13
CA LEU A 50 21.83 -2.13 -15.18
C LEU A 50 21.33 -1.53 -13.86
N LEU A 51 22.00 -0.49 -13.36
CA LEU A 51 21.57 0.22 -12.15
C LEU A 51 20.29 1.02 -12.39
N GLU A 52 20.14 1.62 -13.56
CA GLU A 52 18.90 2.31 -13.95
C GLU A 52 17.73 1.33 -14.05
N GLU A 53 17.93 0.15 -14.66
CA GLU A 53 16.94 -0.92 -14.70
C GLU A 53 16.53 -1.36 -13.29
N LEU A 54 17.49 -1.61 -12.40
CA LEU A 54 17.21 -1.98 -11.01
C LEU A 54 16.44 -0.88 -10.25
N ARG A 55 16.81 0.40 -10.44
CA ARG A 55 16.09 1.53 -9.86
C ARG A 55 14.64 1.56 -10.34
N ASP A 56 14.44 1.37 -11.64
CA ASP A 56 13.12 1.44 -12.26
C ASP A 56 12.25 0.27 -11.82
N GLU A 57 12.82 -0.93 -11.64
CA GLU A 57 12.14 -2.06 -11.01
C GLU A 57 11.66 -1.72 -9.58
N TYR A 58 12.49 -1.08 -8.77
CA TYR A 58 12.08 -0.65 -7.42
C TYR A 58 10.94 0.35 -7.46
N TYR A 59 10.97 1.33 -8.37
CA TYR A 59 9.85 2.26 -8.54
C TYR A 59 8.57 1.57 -8.99
N GLN A 60 8.67 0.61 -9.91
CA GLN A 60 7.52 -0.18 -10.35
C GLN A 60 6.91 -0.99 -9.19
N LYS A 61 7.74 -1.63 -8.36
CA LYS A 61 7.29 -2.37 -7.18
C LYS A 61 6.61 -1.46 -6.15
N ALA A 62 7.20 -0.29 -5.88
CA ALA A 62 6.58 0.72 -5.01
C ALA A 62 5.22 1.19 -5.56
N SER A 63 5.15 1.46 -6.86
CA SER A 63 3.91 1.88 -7.55
C SER A 63 2.81 0.82 -7.44
N ALA A 64 3.15 -0.46 -7.67
CA ALA A 64 2.20 -1.57 -7.52
C ALA A 64 1.64 -1.66 -6.09
N GLN A 65 2.51 -1.54 -5.07
CA GLN A 65 2.06 -1.54 -3.66
C GLN A 65 1.15 -0.36 -3.34
N LYS A 66 1.45 0.84 -3.85
CA LYS A 66 0.57 2.03 -3.69
C LYS A 66 -0.80 1.80 -4.33
N GLN A 67 -0.85 1.17 -5.50
CA GLN A 67 -2.11 0.84 -6.15
C GLN A 67 -2.91 -0.18 -5.33
N THR A 68 -2.28 -1.25 -4.85
CA THR A 68 -2.92 -2.24 -3.97
C THR A 68 -3.46 -1.58 -2.70
N ALA A 69 -2.69 -0.69 -2.05
CA ALA A 69 -3.15 0.05 -0.88
C ALA A 69 -4.40 0.88 -1.17
N LYS A 70 -4.42 1.58 -2.31
CA LYS A 70 -5.54 2.41 -2.74
C LYS A 70 -6.81 1.58 -2.99
N GLU A 71 -6.69 0.46 -3.68
CA GLU A 71 -7.82 -0.44 -3.96
C GLU A 71 -8.35 -1.10 -2.67
N LEU A 72 -7.45 -1.50 -1.77
CA LEU A 72 -7.82 -2.02 -0.46
C LEU A 72 -8.56 -0.95 0.36
N GLN A 73 -8.06 0.28 0.39
CA GLN A 73 -8.69 1.37 1.12
C GLN A 73 -10.10 1.67 0.60
N LYS A 74 -10.27 1.73 -0.73
CA LYS A 74 -11.60 1.86 -1.35
C LYS A 74 -12.54 0.73 -0.97
N THR A 75 -12.04 -0.51 -0.98
CA THR A 75 -12.82 -1.69 -0.59
C THR A 75 -13.26 -1.63 0.88
N LEU A 76 -12.39 -1.14 1.75
CA LEU A 76 -12.68 -0.97 3.17
C LEU A 76 -13.73 0.13 3.41
N GLU A 77 -13.62 1.26 2.72
CA GLU A 77 -14.63 2.33 2.75
C GLU A 77 -16.01 1.78 2.38
N MET A 78 -16.10 1.05 1.26
CA MET A 78 -17.35 0.39 0.84
C MET A 78 -17.87 -0.60 1.88
N TYR A 79 -16.99 -1.36 2.55
CA TYR A 79 -17.38 -2.30 3.59
C TYR A 79 -17.98 -1.58 4.81
N TYR A 80 -17.34 -0.52 5.29
CA TYR A 80 -17.83 0.26 6.43
C TYR A 80 -19.14 0.99 6.11
N ASP A 81 -19.28 1.54 4.91
CA ASP A 81 -20.53 2.17 4.46
C ASP A 81 -21.69 1.17 4.45
N ASN A 82 -21.46 -0.05 3.94
CA ASN A 82 -22.47 -1.11 3.97
C ASN A 82 -22.83 -1.55 5.40
N GLN A 83 -21.84 -1.69 6.29
CA GLN A 83 -22.09 -2.01 7.70
C GLN A 83 -23.01 -0.96 8.37
N ASN A 84 -22.73 0.33 8.14
CA ASN A 84 -23.51 1.43 8.67
C ASN A 84 -24.95 1.45 8.12
N TYR A 85 -25.12 1.15 6.82
CA TYR A 85 -26.44 1.06 6.18
C TYR A 85 -27.31 -0.04 6.79
N TYR A 86 -26.76 -1.24 7.02
CA TYR A 86 -27.52 -2.32 7.67
C TYR A 86 -27.81 -2.05 9.14
N HIS A 87 -26.94 -1.31 9.85
CA HIS A 87 -27.20 -0.89 11.22
C HIS A 87 -28.39 0.09 11.29
N PHE A 88 -28.43 1.07 10.38
CA PHE A 88 -29.55 2.02 10.26
C PHE A 88 -30.88 1.32 9.98
N LEU A 89 -30.91 0.39 9.02
CA LEU A 89 -32.14 -0.36 8.68
C LEU A 89 -32.66 -1.22 9.83
N ASN A 90 -31.77 -1.81 10.63
CA ASN A 90 -32.14 -2.61 11.79
C ASN A 90 -32.63 -1.76 12.97
N GLU A 91 -32.18 -0.52 13.13
CA GLU A 91 -32.69 0.40 14.17
C GLU A 91 -34.08 0.95 13.81
N HIS A 92 -34.37 1.12 12.51
CA HIS A 92 -35.62 1.71 12.04
C HIS A 92 -36.72 0.67 11.72
N SER A 93 -36.40 -0.62 11.70
CA SER A 93 -37.38 -1.71 11.54
C SER A 93 -38.22 -1.98 12.81
N TYR A 94 -37.86 -1.41 13.96
CA TYR A 94 -38.62 -1.49 15.21
C TYR A 94 -39.67 -0.39 15.41
N ILE A 95 -39.84 0.54 14.45
CA ILE A 95 -40.77 1.69 14.59
C ILE A 95 -42.11 1.46 13.85
N LYS A 96 -42.47 0.21 13.56
CA LYS A 96 -43.81 -0.14 13.05
C LYS A 96 -44.48 -1.20 13.93
N THR A 97 -45.06 -0.74 15.04
CA THR A 97 -46.19 -1.37 15.75
C THR A 97 -47.20 -0.29 16.07
#